data_AF-A0A1F5Z3E8-F1
#
_entry.id   AF-A0A1F5Z3E8-F1
#
_cell.length_a   1.000
_cell.length_b   1.000
_cell.length_c   1.000
_cell.angle_alpha   90.00
_cell.angle_beta   90.00
_cell.angle_gamma   90.00
#
_symmetry.space_group_name_H-M   'P 1'
#
loop_
_entity.id
_entity.type
_entity.pdbx_description
1 polymer ?
#
loop_
_entity_poly.entity_id
_entity_poly.type
_entity_poly.pdbx_seq_one_letter_code
_entity_poly.pdbx_strand_id
1 'polypeptide(L)'
;MRREIERLTELHQSDNSELQKLIEIGISLSSERNIGRLLDKILLEACNVTTADAGSIYIIDQNEVGEKVLHFSNTLSASLNVDFKEFSIPLNKNSIAGYVAMTGESLIIDDCYHIPDRYQLSINKSFDEGNNYRTKSMLAVAMRNQKDEIIGVIQLINRKPLKEMILSSPQVVEETVLPFNEKSQSLIDALASQAAVALENYRLYRDIENLFEGFVQASVTAIESRDPTTCGHSERVATLTVGIAEMVNRTSSGPLKNVHFSENQLKEIRYAGLLHDFGKVGVREDVLLKAKKLFPEHLELIKKRFDIARQIYRKETNRAKVDYLLQAGRQEYLRQFKNIDVDMEKRLEALDRYLGLIIKANEPTVLAEDHFSVLEEIARKIVADPDEQNFPLLDNLEYQVLSIPRGSLTPEERKEIESHVTHTFNFLIKIPWTRELQEIPEIAYGHHEKLDGTGYPRGISSGMIYPQTRMMTISDIYDALTATDRPYKPAVPIPRALDILAEEVKEGKIDGHFFDVFVKSKVFEHTAKGSRESRLT
;
A
#
# COMPACT_ATOMS: atom_id res chain seq x y z
N MET A 1 17.16 23.46 66.73
CA MET A 1 17.53 24.28 65.56
C MET A 1 18.42 23.53 64.57
N ARG A 2 19.62 23.06 64.92
CA ARG A 2 20.51 22.32 63.97
C ARG A 2 19.91 21.01 63.42
N ARG A 3 19.34 20.16 64.29
CA ARG A 3 18.61 18.94 63.89
C ARG A 3 17.35 19.20 63.04
N GLU A 4 16.74 20.37 63.21
CA GLU A 4 15.55 20.75 62.43
C GLU A 4 15.94 21.22 61.03
N ILE A 5 17.06 21.95 60.92
CA ILE A 5 17.64 22.36 59.64
C ILE A 5 18.17 21.15 58.86
N GLU A 6 18.84 20.20 59.53
CA GLU A 6 19.29 18.93 58.90
C GLU A 6 18.10 18.13 58.37
N ARG A 7 17.05 17.95 59.18
CA ARG A 7 15.82 17.25 58.76
C ARG A 7 15.11 17.94 57.59
N LEU A 8 15.02 19.27 57.60
CA LEU A 8 14.44 20.05 56.49
C LEU A 8 15.30 19.98 55.23
N THR A 9 16.63 19.91 55.37
CA THR A 9 17.55 19.77 54.24
C THR A 9 17.47 18.37 53.63
N GLU A 10 17.39 17.33 54.45
CA GLU A 10 17.19 15.94 54.00
C GLU A 10 15.82 15.75 53.31
N LEU A 11 14.74 16.34 53.85
CA LEU A 11 13.42 16.36 53.20
C LEU A 11 13.48 17.04 51.84
N HIS A 12 14.09 18.23 51.76
CA HIS A 12 14.19 18.99 50.51
C HIS A 12 15.09 18.30 49.47
N GLN A 13 16.14 17.59 49.89
CA GLN A 13 17.00 16.79 49.01
C GLN A 13 16.27 15.53 48.50
N SER A 14 15.47 14.87 49.35
CA SER A 14 14.64 13.73 48.95
C SER A 14 13.57 14.13 47.93
N ASP A 15 12.86 15.24 48.17
CA ASP A 15 11.79 15.71 47.28
C ASP A 15 12.35 16.15 45.90
N ASN A 16 13.53 16.79 45.87
CA ASN A 16 14.20 17.13 44.62
C ASN A 16 14.67 15.90 43.83
N SER A 17 15.16 14.86 44.51
CA SER A 17 15.55 13.60 43.86
C SER A 17 14.35 12.87 43.25
N GLU A 18 13.20 12.89 43.92
CA GLU A 18 11.96 12.28 43.41
C GLU A 18 11.40 13.02 42.20
N LEU A 19 11.43 14.36 42.22
CA LEU A 19 11.02 15.16 41.07
C LEU A 19 11.92 14.91 39.85
N GLN A 20 13.23 14.81 40.04
CA GLN A 20 14.15 14.46 38.95
C GLN A 20 13.83 13.09 38.34
N LYS A 21 13.54 12.09 39.18
CA LYS A 21 13.13 10.75 38.69
C LYS A 21 11.84 10.82 37.87
N LEU A 22 10.83 11.56 38.31
CA LEU A 22 9.59 11.72 37.53
C LEU A 22 9.82 12.40 36.18
N ILE A 23 10.71 13.40 36.12
CA ILE A 23 11.09 14.05 34.86
C ILE A 23 11.81 13.07 33.93
N GLU A 24 12.78 12.33 34.45
CA GLU A 24 13.50 11.31 33.68
C GLU A 24 12.55 10.24 33.14
N ILE A 25 11.62 9.75 33.96
CA ILE A 25 10.58 8.80 33.55
C ILE A 25 9.74 9.41 32.42
N GLY A 26 9.24 10.65 32.58
CA GLY A 26 8.43 11.32 31.55
C GLY A 26 9.15 11.43 30.20
N ILE A 27 10.42 11.85 30.19
CA ILE A 27 11.25 11.90 28.97
C ILE A 27 11.40 10.49 28.37
N SER A 28 11.66 9.50 29.22
CA SER A 28 11.87 8.11 28.82
C SER A 28 10.60 7.48 28.23
N LEU A 29 9.43 7.79 28.77
CA LEU A 29 8.13 7.32 28.26
C LEU A 29 7.78 8.01 26.93
N SER A 30 8.00 9.32 26.82
CA SER A 30 7.62 10.11 25.62
C SER A 30 8.38 9.74 24.34
N SER A 31 9.55 9.12 24.47
CA SER A 31 10.41 8.73 23.35
C SER A 31 10.16 7.31 22.84
N GLU A 32 9.39 6.50 23.57
CA GLU A 32 9.13 5.11 23.19
C GLU A 32 8.01 5.03 22.15
N ARG A 33 8.27 4.31 21.05
CA ARG A 33 7.36 4.19 19.91
C ARG A 33 6.68 2.83 19.83
N ASN A 34 7.04 1.89 20.70
CA ASN A 34 6.41 0.57 20.75
C ASN A 34 5.53 0.46 22.00
N ILE A 35 4.24 0.14 21.82
CA ILE A 35 3.29 0.05 22.94
C ILE A 35 3.69 -0.98 24.00
N GLY A 36 4.19 -2.16 23.59
CA GLY A 36 4.62 -3.20 24.51
C GLY A 36 5.78 -2.72 25.38
N ARG A 37 6.83 -2.16 24.76
CA ARG A 37 7.96 -1.57 25.49
C ARG A 37 7.55 -0.39 26.35
N LEU A 38 6.62 0.43 25.89
CA LEU A 38 6.09 1.56 26.65
C LEU A 38 5.38 1.06 27.92
N LEU A 39 4.50 0.07 27.81
CA LEU A 39 3.77 -0.53 28.93
C LEU A 39 4.72 -1.23 29.91
N ASP A 40 5.70 -2.00 29.41
CA ASP A 40 6.73 -2.63 30.25
C ASP A 40 7.52 -1.59 31.05
N LYS A 41 7.86 -0.48 30.40
CA LYS A 41 8.61 0.61 31.02
C LYS A 41 7.78 1.36 32.06
N ILE A 42 6.50 1.63 31.78
CA ILE A 42 5.56 2.20 32.76
C ILE A 42 5.50 1.31 34.01
N LEU A 43 5.33 -0.01 33.83
CA LEU A 43 5.30 -0.96 34.94
C LEU A 43 6.59 -1.02 35.72
N LEU A 44 7.72 -1.12 35.02
CA LEU A 44 9.03 -1.18 35.65
C LEU A 44 9.27 0.06 36.53
N GLU A 45 8.97 1.25 36.01
CA GLU A 45 9.13 2.49 36.76
C GLU A 45 8.15 2.61 37.92
N ALA A 46 6.89 2.19 37.74
CA ALA A 46 5.90 2.17 38.81
C ALA A 46 6.33 1.26 39.97
N CYS A 47 6.80 0.05 39.67
CA CYS A 47 7.34 -0.88 40.67
C CYS A 47 8.62 -0.34 41.33
N ASN A 48 9.52 0.29 40.56
CA ASN A 48 10.76 0.87 41.07
C ASN A 48 10.50 2.00 42.08
N VAL A 49 9.60 2.93 41.76
CA VAL A 49 9.32 4.11 42.58
C VAL A 49 8.58 3.75 43.86
N THR A 50 7.75 2.70 43.83
CA THR A 50 6.95 2.27 44.98
C THR A 50 7.50 1.08 45.75
N THR A 51 8.58 0.47 45.26
CA THR A 51 9.13 -0.81 45.77
C THR A 51 8.10 -1.95 45.76
N ALA A 52 7.14 -1.92 44.82
CA ALA A 52 6.20 -3.02 44.61
C ALA A 52 6.90 -4.27 44.09
N ASP A 53 6.41 -5.44 44.50
CA ASP A 53 6.93 -6.73 44.03
C ASP A 53 6.44 -7.06 42.62
N ALA A 54 5.19 -6.71 42.32
CA ALA A 54 4.59 -6.90 41.03
C ALA A 54 3.69 -5.74 40.62
N GLY A 55 3.42 -5.63 39.33
CA GLY A 55 2.52 -4.64 38.78
C GLY A 55 1.80 -5.16 37.53
N SER A 56 0.61 -4.65 37.28
CA SER A 56 -0.19 -4.97 36.09
C SER A 56 -0.82 -3.70 35.52
N ILE A 57 -0.92 -3.62 34.19
CA ILE A 57 -1.64 -2.56 33.50
C ILE A 57 -2.89 -3.14 32.86
N TYR A 58 -4.02 -2.51 33.14
CA TYR A 58 -5.27 -2.72 32.44
C TYR A 58 -5.52 -1.54 31.53
N ILE A 59 -5.81 -1.80 30.27
CA ILE A 59 -6.15 -0.77 29.29
C ILE A 59 -7.63 -0.89 28.96
N ILE A 60 -8.36 0.22 28.94
CA ILE A 60 -9.74 0.22 28.44
C ILE A 60 -9.70 0.09 26.93
N ASP A 61 -10.39 -0.94 26.43
CA ASP A 61 -10.54 -1.24 25.01
C ASP A 61 -12.00 -1.64 24.69
N GLN A 62 -12.31 -1.88 23.42
CA GLN A 62 -13.61 -2.36 22.95
C GLN A 62 -13.51 -3.82 22.49
N ASN A 63 -14.48 -4.65 22.88
CA ASN A 63 -14.59 -6.02 22.36
C ASN A 63 -15.17 -6.04 20.94
N GLU A 64 -15.24 -7.21 20.30
CA GLU A 64 -15.79 -7.40 18.94
C GLU A 64 -17.23 -6.91 18.78
N VAL A 65 -17.98 -6.80 19.88
CA VAL A 65 -19.38 -6.35 19.93
C VAL A 65 -19.49 -4.85 20.26
N GLY A 66 -18.37 -4.15 20.45
CA GLY A 66 -18.29 -2.72 20.74
C GLY A 66 -18.47 -2.35 22.22
N GLU A 67 -18.50 -3.31 23.14
CA GLU A 67 -18.60 -3.06 24.58
C GLU A 67 -17.23 -2.75 25.18
N LYS A 68 -17.17 -1.77 26.10
CA LYS A 68 -15.93 -1.43 26.81
C LYS A 68 -15.53 -2.54 27.79
N VAL A 69 -14.29 -3.00 27.66
CA VAL A 69 -13.69 -4.01 28.53
C VAL A 69 -12.35 -3.52 29.06
N LEU A 70 -11.90 -4.08 30.18
CA LEU A 70 -10.54 -3.89 30.66
C LEU A 70 -9.69 -5.02 30.11
N HIS A 71 -8.82 -4.68 29.17
CA HIS A 71 -7.84 -5.59 28.62
C HIS A 71 -6.61 -5.60 29.53
N PHE A 72 -6.29 -6.76 30.11
CA PHE A 72 -5.05 -6.97 30.84
C PHE A 72 -3.92 -7.04 29.81
N SER A 73 -3.11 -5.99 29.75
CA SER A 73 -2.10 -5.82 28.69
C SER A 73 -0.72 -6.32 29.09
N ASN A 74 -0.26 -5.97 30.29
CA ASN A 74 1.09 -6.32 30.73
C ASN A 74 1.12 -6.64 32.22
N THR A 75 2.06 -7.50 32.61
CA THR A 75 2.41 -7.78 34.00
C THR A 75 3.90 -7.89 34.18
N LEU A 76 4.38 -7.46 35.34
CA LEU A 76 5.77 -7.58 35.74
C LEU A 76 5.80 -8.10 37.18
N SER A 77 6.65 -9.07 37.49
CA SER A 77 6.88 -9.56 38.84
C SER A 77 8.37 -9.77 39.09
N ALA A 78 8.86 -9.31 40.23
CA ALA A 78 10.24 -9.53 40.66
C ALA A 78 10.44 -10.90 41.33
N SER A 79 9.39 -11.46 41.96
CA SER A 79 9.48 -12.69 42.74
C SER A 79 8.98 -13.94 42.01
N LEU A 80 8.19 -13.77 40.93
CA LEU A 80 7.65 -14.86 40.14
C LEU A 80 8.00 -14.71 38.68
N ASN A 81 8.32 -15.83 38.03
CA ASN A 81 8.38 -15.92 36.58
C ASN A 81 7.06 -16.52 36.09
N VAL A 82 6.14 -15.70 35.61
CA VAL A 82 4.79 -16.10 35.21
C VAL A 82 4.69 -16.06 33.70
N ASP A 83 4.30 -17.18 33.09
CA ASP A 83 3.89 -17.21 31.68
C ASP A 83 2.59 -16.39 31.54
N PHE A 84 2.73 -15.18 31.03
CA PHE A 84 1.64 -14.23 30.89
C PHE A 84 0.81 -14.52 29.63
N LYS A 85 -0.51 -14.47 29.77
CA LYS A 85 -1.47 -14.44 28.65
C LYS A 85 -2.40 -13.27 28.81
N GLU A 86 -2.58 -12.50 27.75
CA GLU A 86 -3.55 -11.42 27.68
C GLU A 86 -4.98 -11.96 27.84
N PHE A 87 -5.81 -11.24 28.58
CA PHE A 87 -7.23 -11.55 28.74
C PHE A 87 -8.00 -10.25 29.00
N SER A 88 -9.32 -10.29 28.78
CA SER A 88 -10.19 -9.15 29.03
C SER A 88 -11.16 -9.45 30.16
N ILE A 89 -11.39 -8.48 31.03
CA ILE A 89 -12.41 -8.53 32.08
C ILE A 89 -13.48 -7.48 31.83
N PRO A 90 -14.74 -7.70 32.27
CA PRO A 90 -15.79 -6.70 32.13
C PRO A 90 -15.45 -5.41 32.88
N LEU A 91 -15.80 -4.27 32.30
CA LEU A 91 -15.72 -2.96 32.95
C LEU A 91 -16.89 -2.80 33.94
N ASN A 92 -16.76 -3.41 35.13
CA ASN A 92 -17.74 -3.34 36.20
C ASN A 92 -17.07 -3.18 37.59
N LYS A 93 -17.86 -2.97 38.65
CA LYS A 93 -17.34 -2.83 40.01
C LYS A 93 -17.01 -4.15 40.71
N ASN A 94 -16.90 -5.27 40.00
CA ASN A 94 -16.68 -6.58 40.62
C ASN A 94 -15.18 -6.93 40.73
N SER A 95 -14.30 -6.18 40.08
CA SER A 95 -12.84 -6.30 40.19
C SER A 95 -12.24 -5.00 40.69
N ILE A 96 -11.06 -5.05 41.30
CA ILE A 96 -10.36 -3.86 41.82
C ILE A 96 -10.05 -2.91 40.66
N ALA A 97 -9.47 -3.42 39.57
CA ALA A 97 -9.22 -2.64 38.37
C ALA A 97 -10.53 -2.08 37.76
N GLY A 98 -11.60 -2.86 37.74
CA GLY A 98 -12.92 -2.43 37.27
C GLY A 98 -13.54 -1.31 38.10
N TYR A 99 -13.45 -1.39 39.44
CA TYR A 99 -13.89 -0.34 40.34
C TYR A 99 -13.14 0.97 40.08
N VAL A 100 -11.81 0.92 40.02
CA VAL A 100 -10.98 2.10 39.76
C VAL A 100 -11.26 2.66 38.37
N ALA A 101 -11.43 1.82 37.35
CA ALA A 101 -11.75 2.26 36.00
C ALA A 101 -13.13 2.92 35.87
N MET A 102 -14.13 2.51 36.67
CA MET A 102 -15.48 3.08 36.65
C MET A 102 -15.63 4.34 37.51
N THR A 103 -14.97 4.38 38.65
CA THR A 103 -15.11 5.47 39.64
C THR A 103 -14.03 6.53 39.46
N GLY A 104 -12.86 6.13 38.97
CA GLY A 104 -11.65 6.94 38.93
C GLY A 104 -11.04 7.21 40.31
N GLU A 105 -11.56 6.60 41.36
CA GLU A 105 -11.02 6.69 42.72
C GLU A 105 -9.87 5.69 42.88
N SER A 106 -8.68 6.18 43.24
CA SER A 106 -7.53 5.31 43.55
C SER A 106 -7.79 4.52 44.84
N LEU A 107 -7.38 3.24 44.86
CA LEU A 107 -7.58 2.35 46.00
C LEU A 107 -6.25 1.93 46.62
N ILE A 108 -6.10 2.15 47.92
CA ILE A 108 -5.08 1.53 48.77
C ILE A 108 -5.75 0.41 49.57
N ILE A 109 -5.23 -0.81 49.43
CA ILE A 109 -5.72 -1.99 50.12
C ILE A 109 -4.55 -2.58 50.90
N ASP A 110 -4.67 -2.61 52.24
CA ASP A 110 -3.60 -3.12 53.11
C ASP A 110 -3.50 -4.65 53.08
N ASP A 111 -4.65 -5.34 53.01
CA ASP A 111 -4.76 -6.79 52.85
C ASP A 111 -5.92 -7.16 51.91
N CYS A 112 -5.59 -7.68 50.73
CA CYS A 112 -6.55 -8.06 49.70
C CYS A 112 -7.44 -9.25 50.08
N TYR A 113 -7.13 -9.98 51.16
CA TYR A 113 -8.00 -11.01 51.72
C TYR A 113 -9.02 -10.45 52.71
N HIS A 114 -8.85 -9.18 53.11
CA HIS A 114 -9.68 -8.47 54.08
C HIS A 114 -10.11 -7.10 53.54
N ILE A 115 -10.66 -7.08 52.31
CA ILE A 115 -11.16 -5.85 51.68
C ILE A 115 -12.42 -5.36 52.42
N PRO A 116 -12.53 -4.07 52.80
CA PRO A 116 -13.72 -3.55 53.47
C PRO A 116 -15.01 -3.73 52.65
N ASP A 117 -16.09 -4.19 53.30
CA ASP A 117 -17.40 -4.44 52.67
C ASP A 117 -17.99 -3.25 51.90
N ARG A 118 -17.59 -2.02 52.25
CA ARG A 118 -18.01 -0.79 51.55
C ARG A 118 -17.69 -0.80 50.05
N TYR A 119 -16.65 -1.52 49.64
CA TYR A 119 -16.27 -1.62 48.23
C TYR A 119 -17.01 -2.76 47.50
N GLN A 120 -17.58 -3.73 48.23
CA GLN A 120 -18.23 -4.92 47.67
C GLN A 120 -17.33 -5.71 46.69
N LEU A 121 -16.03 -5.71 46.95
CA LEU A 121 -15.01 -6.34 46.13
C LEU A 121 -14.49 -7.63 46.79
N SER A 122 -14.12 -8.59 45.97
CA SER A 122 -13.40 -9.80 46.41
C SER A 122 -12.25 -10.08 45.46
N ILE A 123 -11.09 -10.46 46.00
CA ILE A 123 -9.96 -10.90 45.17
C ILE A 123 -10.21 -12.30 44.58
N ASN A 124 -9.79 -12.51 43.34
CA ASN A 124 -9.70 -13.85 42.78
C ASN A 124 -8.45 -14.55 43.31
N LYS A 125 -8.64 -15.62 44.10
CA LYS A 125 -7.57 -16.37 44.77
C LYS A 125 -6.88 -17.41 43.88
N SER A 126 -7.43 -17.69 42.68
CA SER A 126 -6.93 -18.76 41.83
C SER A 126 -5.46 -18.58 41.42
N PHE A 127 -5.03 -17.33 41.25
CA PHE A 127 -3.63 -17.01 40.92
C PHE A 127 -2.69 -17.29 42.10
N ASP A 128 -3.04 -16.81 43.29
CA ASP A 128 -2.28 -17.00 44.53
C ASP A 128 -2.12 -18.50 44.85
N GLU A 129 -3.23 -19.25 44.79
CA GLU A 129 -3.27 -20.70 45.04
C GLU A 129 -2.45 -21.49 44.00
N GLY A 130 -2.50 -21.08 42.73
CA GLY A 130 -1.78 -21.74 41.63
C GLY A 130 -0.28 -21.48 41.61
N ASN A 131 0.19 -20.37 42.21
CA ASN A 131 1.60 -19.94 42.15
C ASN A 131 2.32 -19.94 43.50
N ASN A 132 1.69 -20.49 44.55
CA ASN A 132 2.20 -20.44 45.93
C ASN A 132 2.61 -19.00 46.34
N TYR A 133 1.76 -18.04 46.00
CA TYR A 133 1.96 -16.61 46.24
C TYR A 133 0.81 -16.05 47.08
N ARG A 134 1.02 -14.91 47.73
CA ARG A 134 -0.03 -14.23 48.49
C ARG A 134 -0.05 -12.76 48.10
N THR A 135 -1.19 -12.29 47.61
CA THR A 135 -1.45 -10.88 47.35
C THR A 135 -1.97 -10.24 48.64
N LYS A 136 -1.10 -9.49 49.35
CA LYS A 136 -1.41 -8.81 50.61
C LYS A 136 -1.73 -7.34 50.36
N SER A 137 -0.74 -6.48 50.14
CA SER A 137 -1.01 -5.06 49.88
C SER A 137 -1.20 -4.77 48.40
N MET A 138 -2.09 -3.83 48.06
CA MET A 138 -2.34 -3.42 46.68
C MET A 138 -2.61 -1.91 46.58
N LEU A 139 -2.09 -1.30 45.52
CA LEU A 139 -2.38 0.08 45.12
C LEU A 139 -2.89 0.05 43.68
N ALA A 140 -4.12 0.52 43.46
CA ALA A 140 -4.71 0.62 42.13
C ALA A 140 -5.05 2.07 41.80
N VAL A 141 -4.56 2.56 40.67
CA VAL A 141 -4.63 3.98 40.27
C VAL A 141 -5.12 4.10 38.83
N ALA A 142 -6.04 5.04 38.60
CA ALA A 142 -6.58 5.31 37.27
C ALA A 142 -5.57 6.10 36.41
N MET A 143 -5.40 5.69 35.16
CA MET A 143 -4.69 6.46 34.13
C MET A 143 -5.69 7.40 33.45
N ARG A 144 -5.55 8.70 33.70
CA ARG A 144 -6.45 9.74 33.17
C ARG A 144 -5.75 10.55 32.07
N ASN A 145 -6.44 10.74 30.96
CA ASN A 145 -5.94 11.57 29.87
C ASN A 145 -6.23 13.07 30.10
N GLN A 146 -5.85 13.92 29.16
CA GLN A 146 -6.05 15.38 29.26
C GLN A 146 -7.53 15.81 29.25
N LYS A 147 -8.44 14.92 28.85
CA LYS A 147 -9.89 15.14 28.84
C LYS A 147 -10.58 14.61 30.11
N ASP A 148 -9.79 14.19 31.11
CA ASP A 148 -10.27 13.52 32.33
C ASP A 148 -10.98 12.18 32.06
N GLU A 149 -10.72 11.56 30.91
CA GLU A 149 -11.18 10.22 30.58
C GLU A 149 -10.19 9.18 31.11
N ILE A 150 -10.72 8.14 31.77
CA ILE A 150 -9.91 7.02 32.23
C ILE A 150 -9.63 6.13 31.02
N ILE A 151 -8.36 5.90 30.73
CA ILE A 151 -7.91 5.06 29.61
C ILE A 151 -7.35 3.71 30.07
N GLY A 152 -7.17 3.54 31.37
CA GLY A 152 -6.68 2.30 31.97
C GLY A 152 -6.43 2.43 33.47
N VAL A 153 -5.85 1.39 34.06
CA VAL A 153 -5.55 1.29 35.50
C VAL A 153 -4.17 0.66 35.67
N ILE A 154 -3.35 1.26 36.52
CA ILE A 154 -2.10 0.67 37.02
C ILE A 154 -2.42 0.02 38.36
N GLN A 155 -2.12 -1.26 38.50
CA GLN A 155 -2.30 -2.03 39.73
C GLN A 155 -0.94 -2.52 40.22
N LEU A 156 -0.54 -2.15 41.42
CA LEU A 156 0.71 -2.55 42.06
C LEU A 156 0.42 -3.48 43.23
N ILE A 157 1.24 -4.51 43.38
CA ILE A 157 1.01 -5.62 44.29
C ILE A 157 2.23 -5.76 45.20
N ASN A 158 1.96 -5.92 46.50
CA ASN A 158 2.90 -6.19 47.57
C ASN A 158 4.08 -5.21 47.62
N ARG A 159 3.91 -4.12 48.37
CA ARG A 159 5.03 -3.22 48.66
C ARG A 159 6.05 -3.90 49.57
N LYS A 160 7.31 -3.90 49.15
CA LYS A 160 8.43 -4.49 49.87
C LYS A 160 9.19 -3.44 50.67
N PRO A 161 9.85 -3.81 51.78
CA PRO A 161 10.74 -2.91 52.51
C PRO A 161 12.01 -2.59 51.70
N LEU A 162 12.49 -3.54 50.89
CA LEU A 162 13.65 -3.39 50.01
C LEU A 162 13.31 -3.94 48.63
N LYS A 163 13.81 -3.29 47.58
CA LYS A 163 13.50 -3.62 46.18
C LYS A 163 13.97 -5.03 45.81
N GLU A 164 15.15 -5.41 46.29
CA GLU A 164 15.86 -6.66 45.98
C GLU A 164 15.29 -7.87 46.74
N MET A 165 14.38 -7.65 47.69
CA MET A 165 13.75 -8.72 48.45
C MET A 165 12.86 -9.58 47.54
N ILE A 166 12.97 -10.89 47.67
CA ILE A 166 12.16 -11.88 46.93
C ILE A 166 11.11 -12.48 47.88
N LEU A 167 9.84 -12.39 47.50
CA LEU A 167 8.70 -12.94 48.22
C LEU A 167 8.50 -14.41 47.82
N SER A 168 9.30 -15.30 48.41
CA SER A 168 9.39 -16.71 48.02
C SER A 168 8.26 -17.62 48.53
N SER A 169 7.45 -17.15 49.49
CA SER A 169 6.33 -17.92 50.05
C SER A 169 5.26 -17.02 50.68
N PRO A 170 4.02 -17.51 50.87
CA PRO A 170 2.96 -16.77 51.53
C PRO A 170 3.31 -16.30 52.96
N GLN A 171 4.12 -17.07 53.69
CA GLN A 171 4.59 -16.70 55.03
C GLN A 171 5.52 -15.48 54.98
N VAL A 172 6.44 -15.45 54.01
CA VAL A 172 7.34 -14.30 53.82
C VAL A 172 6.53 -13.05 53.46
N VAL A 173 5.51 -13.19 52.60
CA VAL A 173 4.59 -12.08 52.30
C VAL A 173 3.94 -11.55 53.58
N GLU A 174 3.43 -12.45 54.43
CA GLU A 174 2.71 -12.05 55.65
C GLU A 174 3.61 -11.27 56.63
N GLU A 175 4.86 -11.69 56.77
CA GLU A 175 5.83 -11.08 57.70
C GLU A 175 6.46 -9.78 57.18
N THR A 176 6.60 -9.63 55.85
CA THR A 176 7.45 -8.57 55.27
C THR A 176 6.72 -7.51 54.47
N VAL A 177 5.57 -7.81 53.88
CA VAL A 177 4.86 -6.87 53.01
C VAL A 177 4.27 -5.72 53.80
N LEU A 178 4.52 -4.51 53.31
CA LEU A 178 4.06 -3.26 53.89
C LEU A 178 2.81 -2.76 53.15
N PRO A 179 1.95 -1.96 53.81
CA PRO A 179 0.90 -1.23 53.10
C PRO A 179 1.51 -0.14 52.21
N PHE A 180 0.84 0.15 51.10
CA PHE A 180 1.09 1.37 50.33
C PHE A 180 0.64 2.58 51.17
N ASN A 181 1.22 3.76 50.91
CA ASN A 181 0.86 4.98 51.63
C ASN A 181 0.48 6.10 50.65
N GLU A 182 -0.08 7.18 51.18
CA GLU A 182 -0.49 8.37 50.42
C GLU A 182 0.65 8.94 49.54
N LYS A 183 1.91 8.82 50.00
CA LYS A 183 3.08 9.23 49.20
C LYS A 183 3.27 8.33 47.98
N SER A 184 3.17 7.00 48.16
CA SER A 184 3.19 6.05 47.04
C SER A 184 2.04 6.30 46.06
N GLN A 185 0.83 6.56 46.56
CA GLN A 185 -0.31 6.91 45.72
C GLN A 185 -0.03 8.18 44.91
N SER A 186 0.41 9.27 45.55
CA SER A 186 0.69 10.54 44.87
C SER A 186 1.73 10.41 43.75
N LEU A 187 2.78 9.60 43.97
CA LEU A 187 3.79 9.32 42.95
C LEU A 187 3.23 8.52 41.77
N ILE A 188 2.39 7.54 42.04
CA ILE A 188 1.76 6.73 41.00
C ILE A 188 0.66 7.50 40.26
N ASP A 189 -0.10 8.37 40.93
CA ASP A 189 -1.06 9.26 40.26
C ASP A 189 -0.33 10.16 39.23
N ALA A 190 0.83 10.71 39.60
CA ALA A 190 1.67 11.50 38.69
C ALA A 190 2.22 10.66 37.52
N LEU A 191 2.74 9.46 37.79
CA LEU A 191 3.25 8.55 36.76
C LEU A 191 2.12 8.06 35.84
N ALA A 192 0.95 7.72 36.39
CA ALA A 192 -0.24 7.28 35.67
C ALA A 192 -0.72 8.37 34.70
N SER A 193 -0.65 9.63 35.10
CA SER A 193 -0.98 10.77 34.23
C SER A 193 0.01 10.91 33.06
N GLN A 194 1.32 10.77 33.31
CA GLN A 194 2.35 10.80 32.26
C GLN A 194 2.24 9.60 31.31
N ALA A 195 2.00 8.41 31.87
CA ALA A 195 1.73 7.19 31.13
C ALA A 195 0.49 7.34 30.24
N ALA A 196 -0.58 7.95 30.76
CA ALA A 196 -1.81 8.19 30.01
C ALA A 196 -1.55 9.07 28.78
N VAL A 197 -0.81 10.17 28.94
CA VAL A 197 -0.43 11.06 27.84
C VAL A 197 0.43 10.34 26.80
N ALA A 198 1.41 9.54 27.23
CA ALA A 198 2.26 8.78 26.31
C ALA A 198 1.47 7.73 25.52
N LEU A 199 0.56 7.02 26.18
CA LEU A 199 -0.32 6.02 25.55
C LEU A 199 -1.32 6.65 24.59
N GLU A 200 -1.91 7.79 24.95
CA GLU A 200 -2.82 8.53 24.07
C GLU A 200 -2.09 9.05 22.83
N ASN A 201 -0.90 9.63 22.99
CA ASN A 201 -0.06 10.04 21.86
C ASN A 201 0.25 8.85 20.94
N TYR A 202 0.65 7.71 21.50
CA TYR A 202 0.90 6.50 20.71
C TYR A 202 -0.35 6.06 19.92
N ARG A 203 -1.52 6.03 20.57
CA ARG A 203 -2.80 5.70 19.91
C ARG A 203 -3.13 6.68 18.78
N LEU A 204 -2.99 7.98 19.04
CA LEU A 204 -3.22 9.03 18.03
C LEU A 204 -2.30 8.85 16.82
N TYR A 205 -1.01 8.60 17.03
CA TYR A 205 -0.07 8.34 15.94
C TYR A 205 -0.49 7.12 15.11
N ARG A 206 -0.84 6.01 15.77
CA ARG A 206 -1.29 4.78 15.11
C ARG A 206 -2.60 4.99 14.34
N ASP A 207 -3.55 5.72 14.91
CA ASP A 207 -4.84 6.00 14.26
C ASP A 207 -4.66 6.90 13.03
N ILE A 208 -3.73 7.86 13.08
CA ILE A 208 -3.33 8.66 11.91
C ILE A 208 -2.69 7.77 10.84
N GLU A 209 -1.75 6.89 11.21
CA GLU A 209 -1.12 5.95 10.27
C GLU A 209 -2.17 5.02 9.62
N ASN A 210 -3.10 4.47 10.41
CA ASN A 210 -4.17 3.60 9.91
C ASN A 210 -5.14 4.34 8.98
N LEU A 211 -5.53 5.57 9.34
CA LEU A 211 -6.40 6.40 8.50
C LEU A 211 -5.72 6.69 7.17
N PHE A 212 -4.43 7.05 7.20
CA PHE A 212 -3.66 7.31 5.99
C PHE A 212 -3.53 6.07 5.11
N GLU A 213 -3.14 4.92 5.69
CA GLU A 213 -3.05 3.64 4.98
C GLU A 213 -4.40 3.27 4.34
N GLY A 214 -5.49 3.36 5.09
CA GLY A 214 -6.84 3.10 4.59
C GLY A 214 -7.24 4.03 3.44
N PHE A 215 -6.86 5.31 3.49
CA PHE A 215 -7.08 6.26 2.41
C PHE A 215 -6.28 5.92 1.15
N VAL A 216 -5.01 5.54 1.30
CA VAL A 216 -4.17 5.10 0.16
C VAL A 216 -4.78 3.85 -0.48
N GLN A 217 -5.14 2.85 0.32
CA GLN A 217 -5.71 1.59 -0.19
C GLN A 217 -7.03 1.82 -0.93
N ALA A 218 -7.92 2.65 -0.37
CA ALA A 218 -9.18 3.02 -1.02
C ALA A 218 -8.93 3.74 -2.34
N SER A 219 -7.92 4.62 -2.40
CA SER A 219 -7.55 5.36 -3.62
C SER A 219 -7.01 4.42 -4.70
N VAL A 220 -6.13 3.49 -4.36
CA VAL A 220 -5.62 2.46 -5.28
C VAL A 220 -6.76 1.61 -5.82
N THR A 221 -7.61 1.09 -4.93
CA THR A 221 -8.76 0.25 -5.30
C THR A 221 -9.71 0.97 -6.27
N ALA A 222 -9.96 2.27 -6.06
CA ALA A 222 -10.81 3.07 -6.94
C ALA A 222 -10.23 3.20 -8.36
N ILE A 223 -8.92 3.38 -8.50
CA ILE A 223 -8.26 3.48 -9.81
C ILE A 223 -8.23 2.12 -10.52
N GLU A 224 -7.87 1.06 -9.81
CA GLU A 224 -7.85 -0.30 -10.36
C GLU A 224 -9.24 -0.76 -10.84
N SER A 225 -10.33 -0.25 -10.24
CA SER A 225 -11.68 -0.54 -10.72
C SER A 225 -12.00 0.04 -12.12
N ARG A 226 -11.28 1.09 -12.55
CA ARG A 226 -11.43 1.70 -13.89
C ARG A 226 -10.53 1.07 -14.94
N ASP A 227 -9.40 0.50 -14.52
CA ASP A 227 -8.44 -0.16 -15.39
C ASP A 227 -8.25 -1.61 -14.94
N PRO A 228 -8.98 -2.58 -15.53
CA PRO A 228 -8.85 -3.99 -15.15
C PRO A 228 -7.42 -4.54 -15.25
N THR A 229 -6.53 -3.86 -16.00
CA THR A 229 -5.13 -4.28 -16.20
C THR A 229 -4.19 -3.84 -15.09
N THR A 230 -4.65 -3.01 -14.14
CA THR A 230 -3.86 -2.57 -12.99
C THR A 230 -4.22 -3.30 -11.70
N CYS A 231 -5.10 -4.31 -11.72
CA CYS A 231 -5.51 -4.98 -10.48
C CYS A 231 -4.32 -5.63 -9.74
N GLY A 232 -4.03 -5.11 -8.54
CA GLY A 232 -2.87 -5.48 -7.73
C GLY A 232 -1.51 -5.13 -8.34
N HIS A 233 -1.46 -4.35 -9.43
CA HIS A 233 -0.23 -3.90 -10.07
C HIS A 233 0.54 -2.97 -9.14
N SER A 234 -0.13 -1.95 -8.61
CA SER A 234 0.50 -0.97 -7.72
C SER A 234 1.10 -1.62 -6.47
N GLU A 235 0.42 -2.62 -5.90
CA GLU A 235 0.92 -3.42 -4.77
C GLU A 235 2.17 -4.23 -5.13
N ARG A 236 2.17 -4.88 -6.30
CA ARG A 236 3.33 -5.65 -6.77
C ARG A 236 4.52 -4.72 -7.05
N VAL A 237 4.30 -3.59 -7.71
CA VAL A 237 5.34 -2.58 -7.95
C VAL A 237 5.91 -2.04 -6.65
N ALA A 238 5.06 -1.68 -5.68
CA ALA A 238 5.49 -1.24 -4.36
C ALA A 238 6.33 -2.31 -3.65
N THR A 239 5.85 -3.56 -3.64
CA THR A 239 6.56 -4.71 -3.03
C THR A 239 7.92 -4.95 -3.67
N LEU A 240 7.99 -4.98 -4.99
CA LEU A 240 9.25 -5.17 -5.73
C LEU A 240 10.21 -4.01 -5.45
N THR A 241 9.73 -2.77 -5.46
CA THR A 241 10.57 -1.59 -5.26
C THR A 241 11.15 -1.55 -3.85
N VAL A 242 10.34 -1.82 -2.82
CA VAL A 242 10.81 -1.96 -1.43
C VAL A 242 11.81 -3.12 -1.31
N GLY A 243 11.53 -4.26 -1.95
CA GLY A 243 12.44 -5.40 -1.98
C GLY A 243 13.81 -5.06 -2.58
N ILE A 244 13.88 -4.25 -3.65
CA ILE A 244 15.17 -3.76 -4.18
C ILE A 244 15.86 -2.91 -3.11
N ALA A 245 15.16 -1.94 -2.52
CA ALA A 245 15.73 -1.02 -1.54
C ALA A 245 16.29 -1.75 -0.29
N GLU A 246 15.58 -2.76 0.21
CA GLU A 246 16.03 -3.61 1.32
C GLU A 246 17.30 -4.40 0.96
N MET A 247 17.40 -4.92 -0.27
CA MET A 247 18.60 -5.62 -0.73
C MET A 247 19.78 -4.68 -0.95
N VAL A 248 19.52 -3.44 -1.37
CA VAL A 248 20.52 -2.37 -1.43
C VAL A 248 21.07 -2.09 -0.03
N ASN A 249 20.20 -1.97 0.99
CA ASN A 249 20.63 -1.76 2.37
C ASN A 249 21.55 -2.87 2.92
N ARG A 250 21.43 -4.10 2.39
CA ARG A 250 22.26 -5.25 2.76
C ARG A 250 23.56 -5.35 1.95
N THR A 251 23.73 -4.53 0.93
CA THR A 251 24.88 -4.58 0.01
C THR A 251 26.11 -3.90 0.63
N SER A 252 27.17 -4.67 0.89
CA SER A 252 28.40 -4.18 1.54
C SER A 252 29.56 -3.88 0.57
N SER A 253 29.35 -4.09 -0.74
CA SER A 253 30.38 -3.94 -1.78
C SER A 253 29.81 -3.41 -3.10
N GLY A 254 30.64 -2.76 -3.91
CA GLY A 254 30.24 -2.24 -5.22
C GLY A 254 29.70 -0.80 -5.18
N PRO A 255 29.11 -0.32 -6.29
CA PRO A 255 28.72 1.09 -6.47
C PRO A 255 27.60 1.54 -5.52
N LEU A 256 26.79 0.61 -5.00
CA LEU A 256 25.67 0.90 -4.09
C LEU A 256 26.03 0.78 -2.60
N LYS A 257 27.30 0.51 -2.25
CA LYS A 257 27.73 0.31 -0.84
C LYS A 257 27.36 1.47 0.10
N ASN A 258 27.37 2.70 -0.41
CA ASN A 258 27.10 3.90 0.39
C ASN A 258 25.64 4.37 0.28
N VAL A 259 24.79 3.61 -0.43
CA VAL A 259 23.37 3.91 -0.56
C VAL A 259 22.64 3.15 0.55
N HIS A 260 21.92 3.88 1.39
CA HIS A 260 21.13 3.31 2.46
C HIS A 260 19.81 4.06 2.59
N PHE A 261 18.73 3.32 2.73
CA PHE A 261 17.37 3.81 2.90
C PHE A 261 16.92 3.56 4.34
N SER A 262 16.55 4.62 5.04
CA SER A 262 15.92 4.51 6.37
C SER A 262 14.53 3.87 6.29
N GLU A 263 14.01 3.40 7.42
CA GLU A 263 12.63 2.89 7.54
C GLU A 263 11.58 3.87 6.98
N ASN A 264 11.78 5.18 7.21
CA ASN A 264 10.90 6.21 6.66
C ASN A 264 10.99 6.28 5.13
N GLN A 265 12.19 6.16 4.56
CA GLN A 265 12.36 6.14 3.10
C GLN A 265 11.81 4.86 2.48
N LEU A 266 11.86 3.72 3.18
CA LEU A 266 11.19 2.50 2.73
C LEU A 266 9.66 2.67 2.71
N LYS A 267 9.08 3.30 3.75
CA LYS A 267 7.66 3.69 3.75
C LYS A 267 7.33 4.65 2.59
N GLU A 268 8.19 5.64 2.35
CA GLU A 268 8.05 6.59 1.25
C GLU A 268 8.05 5.90 -0.12
N ILE A 269 8.99 4.98 -0.36
CA ILE A 269 9.06 4.15 -1.56
C ILE A 269 7.79 3.33 -1.74
N ARG A 270 7.29 2.71 -0.65
CA ARG A 270 6.07 1.91 -0.68
C ARG A 270 4.88 2.76 -1.13
N TYR A 271 4.63 3.89 -0.48
CA TYR A 271 3.48 4.75 -0.80
C TYR A 271 3.59 5.39 -2.18
N ALA A 272 4.79 5.80 -2.60
CA ALA A 272 5.02 6.27 -3.96
C ALA A 272 4.71 5.17 -4.98
N GLY A 273 5.10 3.92 -4.72
CA GLY A 273 4.78 2.77 -5.56
C GLY A 273 3.28 2.46 -5.61
N LEU A 274 2.55 2.61 -4.51
CA LEU A 274 1.10 2.44 -4.49
C LEU A 274 0.38 3.52 -5.32
N LEU A 275 0.84 4.77 -5.23
CA LEU A 275 0.15 5.93 -5.80
C LEU A 275 0.67 6.38 -7.17
N HIS A 276 1.73 5.78 -7.71
CA HIS A 276 2.40 6.25 -8.94
C HIS A 276 1.45 6.42 -10.14
N ASP A 277 0.44 5.56 -10.21
CA ASP A 277 -0.51 5.47 -11.32
C ASP A 277 -1.85 6.15 -11.05
N PHE A 278 -2.01 6.83 -9.91
CA PHE A 278 -3.30 7.43 -9.52
C PHE A 278 -3.87 8.40 -10.56
N GLY A 279 -3.00 9.11 -11.27
CA GLY A 279 -3.35 10.08 -12.30
C GLY A 279 -4.00 9.50 -13.54
N LYS A 280 -4.08 8.17 -13.69
CA LYS A 280 -4.91 7.51 -14.71
C LYS A 280 -6.38 7.91 -14.60
N VAL A 281 -6.82 8.40 -13.42
CA VAL A 281 -8.15 9.01 -13.25
C VAL A 281 -8.44 10.14 -14.24
N GLY A 282 -7.41 10.89 -14.65
CA GLY A 282 -7.54 12.02 -15.56
C GLY A 282 -7.47 11.65 -17.05
N VAL A 283 -7.27 10.37 -17.39
CA VAL A 283 -7.21 9.89 -18.78
C VAL A 283 -8.60 9.43 -19.23
N ARG A 284 -8.97 9.72 -20.48
CA ARG A 284 -10.24 9.25 -21.05
C ARG A 284 -10.28 7.73 -21.11
N GLU A 285 -11.43 7.16 -20.77
CA GLU A 285 -11.64 5.72 -20.68
C GLU A 285 -11.39 4.99 -22.02
N ASP A 286 -11.90 5.53 -23.13
CA ASP A 286 -11.70 4.94 -24.46
C ASP A 286 -10.23 4.87 -24.87
N VAL A 287 -9.41 5.83 -24.41
CA VAL A 287 -7.97 5.87 -24.68
C VAL A 287 -7.23 4.91 -23.74
N LEU A 288 -7.60 4.90 -22.46
CA LEU A 288 -7.02 4.02 -21.44
C LEU A 288 -7.23 2.54 -21.77
N LEU A 289 -8.43 2.17 -22.26
CA LEU A 289 -8.81 0.80 -22.58
C LEU A 289 -8.49 0.40 -24.05
N LYS A 290 -7.77 1.24 -24.80
CA LYS A 290 -7.56 1.08 -26.24
C LYS A 290 -6.63 -0.09 -26.59
N ALA A 291 -7.21 -1.25 -26.85
CA ALA A 291 -6.47 -2.48 -27.17
C ALA A 291 -5.95 -2.56 -28.61
N LYS A 292 -6.70 -2.05 -29.59
CA LYS A 292 -6.40 -2.10 -31.03
C LYS A 292 -6.22 -0.70 -31.60
N LYS A 293 -5.64 -0.57 -32.79
CA LYS A 293 -5.39 0.74 -33.42
C LYS A 293 -6.68 1.52 -33.67
N LEU A 294 -7.69 0.86 -34.22
CA LEU A 294 -9.02 1.39 -34.45
C LEU A 294 -9.95 1.06 -33.28
N PHE A 295 -10.85 2.00 -32.98
CA PHE A 295 -12.00 1.72 -32.13
C PHE A 295 -12.93 0.69 -32.80
N PRO A 296 -13.66 -0.12 -32.01
CA PRO A 296 -14.56 -1.14 -32.56
C PRO A 296 -15.55 -0.58 -33.59
N GLU A 297 -16.11 0.59 -33.32
CA GLU A 297 -17.07 1.28 -34.19
C GLU A 297 -16.47 1.67 -35.55
N HIS A 298 -15.21 2.13 -35.57
CA HIS A 298 -14.52 2.47 -36.82
C HIS A 298 -14.23 1.24 -37.67
N LEU A 299 -13.86 0.12 -37.05
CA LEU A 299 -13.66 -1.13 -37.78
C LEU A 299 -14.97 -1.63 -38.41
N GLU A 300 -16.09 -1.52 -37.70
CA GLU A 300 -17.40 -1.87 -38.25
C GLU A 300 -17.81 -0.95 -39.41
N LEU A 301 -17.53 0.35 -39.32
CA LEU A 301 -17.76 1.28 -40.42
C LEU A 301 -16.96 0.90 -41.68
N ILE A 302 -15.68 0.54 -41.52
CA ILE A 302 -14.85 0.04 -42.63
C ILE A 302 -15.46 -1.22 -43.24
N LYS A 303 -15.86 -2.21 -42.43
CA LYS A 303 -16.51 -3.44 -42.93
C LYS A 303 -17.76 -3.13 -43.74
N LYS A 304 -18.61 -2.20 -43.27
CA LYS A 304 -19.79 -1.75 -44.01
C LYS A 304 -19.42 -1.08 -45.33
N ARG A 305 -18.37 -0.25 -45.36
CA ARG A 305 -17.87 0.37 -46.58
C ARG A 305 -17.42 -0.67 -47.62
N PHE A 306 -16.77 -1.73 -47.17
CA PHE A 306 -16.41 -2.88 -48.02
C PHE A 306 -17.62 -3.66 -48.52
N ASP A 307 -18.64 -3.87 -47.68
CA ASP A 307 -19.89 -4.50 -48.11
C ASP A 307 -20.60 -3.70 -49.21
N ILE A 308 -20.65 -2.37 -49.07
CA ILE A 308 -21.20 -1.46 -50.09
C ILE A 308 -20.39 -1.58 -51.38
N ALA A 309 -19.06 -1.54 -51.31
CA ALA A 309 -18.19 -1.71 -52.48
C ALA A 309 -18.43 -3.04 -53.21
N ARG A 310 -18.66 -4.15 -52.47
CA ARG A 310 -19.03 -5.44 -53.05
C ARG A 310 -20.37 -5.37 -53.80
N GLN A 311 -21.37 -4.69 -53.24
CA GLN A 311 -22.68 -4.53 -53.90
C GLN A 311 -22.56 -3.69 -55.17
N ILE A 312 -21.76 -2.62 -55.14
CA ILE A 312 -21.51 -1.77 -56.32
C ILE A 312 -20.85 -2.58 -57.44
N TYR A 313 -19.76 -3.30 -57.16
CA TYR A 313 -19.10 -4.12 -58.19
C TYR A 313 -20.02 -5.19 -58.79
N ARG A 314 -20.89 -5.83 -57.99
CA ARG A 314 -21.90 -6.77 -58.49
C ARG A 314 -22.91 -6.09 -59.39
N LYS A 315 -23.41 -4.92 -58.99
CA LYS A 315 -24.38 -4.12 -59.75
C LYS A 315 -23.81 -3.64 -61.08
N GLU A 316 -22.61 -3.08 -61.07
CA GLU A 316 -21.89 -2.65 -62.29
C GLU A 316 -21.66 -3.82 -63.24
N THR A 317 -21.20 -4.95 -62.73
CA THR A 317 -20.98 -6.17 -63.54
C THR A 317 -22.28 -6.65 -64.16
N ASN A 318 -23.37 -6.73 -63.38
CA ASN A 318 -24.67 -7.15 -63.90
C ASN A 318 -25.21 -6.19 -64.95
N ARG A 319 -25.03 -4.88 -64.77
CA ARG A 319 -25.41 -3.89 -65.78
C ARG A 319 -24.59 -4.04 -67.05
N ALA A 320 -23.26 -4.18 -66.94
CA ALA A 320 -22.38 -4.44 -68.07
C ALA A 320 -22.76 -5.73 -68.83
N LYS A 321 -23.19 -6.78 -68.12
CA LYS A 321 -23.70 -8.01 -68.76
C LYS A 321 -24.98 -7.75 -69.57
N VAL A 322 -25.93 -7.00 -69.01
CA VAL A 322 -27.19 -6.65 -69.71
C VAL A 322 -26.88 -5.79 -70.94
N ASP A 323 -26.05 -4.76 -70.79
CA ASP A 323 -25.67 -3.87 -71.88
C ASP A 323 -24.94 -4.64 -72.99
N TYR A 324 -24.02 -5.55 -72.64
CA TYR A 324 -23.32 -6.40 -73.60
C TYR A 324 -24.27 -7.37 -74.33
N LEU A 325 -25.23 -7.95 -73.63
CA LEU A 325 -26.26 -8.80 -74.24
C LEU A 325 -27.12 -8.03 -75.25
N LEU A 326 -27.52 -6.80 -74.91
CA LEU A 326 -28.32 -5.93 -75.77
C LEU A 326 -27.56 -5.48 -77.02
N GLN A 327 -26.24 -5.29 -76.92
CA GLN A 327 -25.41 -4.83 -78.05
C GLN A 327 -24.92 -5.97 -78.96
N ALA A 328 -24.38 -7.05 -78.39
CA ALA A 328 -23.70 -8.11 -79.14
C ALA A 328 -24.60 -9.32 -79.47
N GLY A 329 -25.78 -9.40 -78.85
CA GLY A 329 -26.72 -10.51 -79.02
C GLY A 329 -26.31 -11.78 -78.26
N ARG A 330 -27.22 -12.77 -78.24
CA ARG A 330 -27.13 -13.95 -77.36
C ARG A 330 -25.88 -14.82 -77.58
N GLN A 331 -25.47 -15.04 -78.83
CA GLN A 331 -24.36 -15.96 -79.12
C GLN A 331 -23.01 -15.44 -78.64
N GLU A 332 -22.74 -14.15 -78.85
CA GLU A 332 -21.47 -13.55 -78.42
C GLU A 332 -21.45 -13.32 -76.90
N TYR A 333 -22.59 -12.95 -76.31
CA TYR A 333 -22.76 -12.88 -74.85
C TYR A 333 -22.37 -14.19 -74.16
N LEU A 334 -22.84 -15.34 -74.65
CA LEU A 334 -22.53 -16.64 -74.04
C LEU A 334 -21.03 -16.98 -74.08
N ARG A 335 -20.25 -16.41 -75.02
CA ARG A 335 -18.80 -16.59 -75.06
C ARG A 335 -18.09 -15.75 -74.00
N GLN A 336 -18.53 -14.51 -73.79
CA GLN A 336 -17.90 -13.56 -72.86
C GLN A 336 -18.45 -13.60 -71.44
N PHE A 337 -19.63 -14.19 -71.22
CA PHE A 337 -20.31 -14.23 -69.91
C PHE A 337 -19.39 -14.73 -68.79
N LYS A 338 -18.68 -15.84 -69.02
CA LYS A 338 -17.74 -16.40 -68.04
C LYS A 338 -16.58 -15.47 -67.75
N ASN A 339 -16.06 -14.76 -68.75
CA ASN A 339 -14.93 -13.85 -68.55
C ASN A 339 -15.33 -12.64 -67.68
N ILE A 340 -16.56 -12.14 -67.86
CA ILE A 340 -17.11 -11.05 -67.04
C ILE A 340 -17.29 -11.50 -65.58
N ASP A 341 -17.77 -12.73 -65.36
CA ASP A 341 -17.86 -13.31 -64.01
C ASP A 341 -16.50 -13.47 -63.34
N VAL A 342 -15.51 -13.97 -64.09
CA VAL A 342 -14.13 -14.13 -63.58
C VAL A 342 -13.51 -12.78 -63.21
N ASP A 343 -13.75 -11.71 -63.97
CA ASP A 343 -13.25 -10.38 -63.61
C ASP A 343 -13.91 -9.85 -62.34
N MET A 344 -15.22 -10.05 -62.18
CA MET A 344 -15.96 -9.67 -60.97
C MET A 344 -15.44 -10.46 -59.75
N GLU A 345 -15.27 -11.76 -59.86
CA GLU A 345 -14.73 -12.60 -58.78
C GLU A 345 -13.35 -12.11 -58.34
N LYS A 346 -12.45 -11.80 -59.29
CA LYS A 346 -11.13 -11.22 -58.98
C LYS A 346 -11.22 -9.90 -58.22
N ARG A 347 -12.17 -9.03 -58.54
CA ARG A 347 -12.39 -7.76 -57.82
C ARG A 347 -12.91 -7.99 -56.41
N LEU A 348 -13.83 -8.95 -56.23
CA LEU A 348 -14.35 -9.32 -54.91
C LEU A 348 -13.26 -9.96 -54.04
N GLU A 349 -12.45 -10.87 -54.60
CA GLU A 349 -11.29 -11.45 -53.92
C GLU A 349 -10.25 -10.38 -53.54
N ALA A 350 -10.05 -9.35 -54.36
CA ALA A 350 -9.20 -8.21 -54.00
C ALA A 350 -9.74 -7.45 -52.79
N LEU A 351 -11.05 -7.17 -52.73
CA LEU A 351 -11.69 -6.56 -51.55
C LEU A 351 -11.52 -7.41 -50.29
N ASP A 352 -11.69 -8.73 -50.40
CA ASP A 352 -11.52 -9.64 -49.26
C ASP A 352 -10.08 -9.65 -48.74
N ARG A 353 -9.10 -9.64 -49.66
CA ARG A 353 -7.67 -9.51 -49.29
C ARG A 353 -7.38 -8.19 -48.60
N TYR A 354 -7.87 -7.07 -49.12
CA TYR A 354 -7.69 -5.75 -48.51
C TYR A 354 -8.32 -5.68 -47.11
N LEU A 355 -9.54 -6.18 -46.93
CA LEU A 355 -10.20 -6.20 -45.62
C LEU A 355 -9.43 -7.08 -44.62
N GLY A 356 -8.94 -8.25 -45.05
CA GLY A 356 -8.09 -9.12 -44.24
C GLY A 356 -6.80 -8.42 -43.79
N LEU A 357 -6.18 -7.64 -44.67
CA LEU A 357 -4.99 -6.84 -44.33
C LEU A 357 -5.30 -5.71 -43.35
N ILE A 358 -6.45 -5.03 -43.48
CA ILE A 358 -6.88 -4.00 -42.52
C ILE A 358 -7.09 -4.62 -41.13
N ILE A 359 -7.77 -5.76 -41.05
CA ILE A 359 -8.02 -6.46 -39.78
C ILE A 359 -6.69 -6.85 -39.13
N LYS A 360 -5.72 -7.34 -39.92
CA LYS A 360 -4.38 -7.67 -39.44
C LYS A 360 -3.60 -6.41 -39.01
N ALA A 361 -3.68 -5.33 -39.78
CA ALA A 361 -3.00 -4.08 -39.49
C ALA A 361 -3.53 -3.40 -38.23
N ASN A 362 -4.79 -3.65 -37.86
CA ASN A 362 -5.43 -3.14 -36.66
C ASN A 362 -4.85 -3.73 -35.35
N GLU A 363 -4.14 -4.86 -35.43
CA GLU A 363 -3.50 -5.46 -34.26
C GLU A 363 -2.26 -4.64 -33.83
N PRO A 364 -1.96 -4.56 -32.51
CA PRO A 364 -0.87 -3.75 -31.96
C PRO A 364 0.51 -4.42 -32.12
N THR A 365 0.79 -4.97 -33.29
CA THR A 365 2.07 -5.62 -33.64
C THR A 365 2.96 -4.71 -34.46
N VAL A 366 4.27 -5.00 -34.46
CA VAL A 366 5.21 -4.31 -35.37
C VAL A 366 4.79 -4.59 -36.80
N LEU A 367 4.42 -3.55 -37.53
CA LEU A 367 4.12 -3.67 -38.96
C LEU A 367 5.41 -3.89 -39.74
N ALA A 368 5.41 -4.88 -40.65
CA ALA A 368 6.47 -5.01 -41.63
C ALA A 368 6.37 -3.88 -42.68
N GLU A 369 7.51 -3.43 -43.22
CA GLU A 369 7.57 -2.36 -44.22
C GLU A 369 6.62 -2.60 -45.41
N ASP A 370 6.49 -3.86 -45.84
CA ASP A 370 5.60 -4.27 -46.93
C ASP A 370 4.10 -4.01 -46.67
N HIS A 371 3.67 -3.80 -45.42
CA HIS A 371 2.25 -3.55 -45.12
C HIS A 371 1.87 -2.08 -45.35
N PHE A 372 2.81 -1.14 -45.30
CA PHE A 372 2.55 0.28 -45.49
C PHE A 372 2.17 0.61 -46.94
N SER A 373 2.92 0.04 -47.90
CA SER A 373 2.65 0.23 -49.33
C SER A 373 1.27 -0.27 -49.73
N VAL A 374 0.82 -1.38 -49.12
CA VAL A 374 -0.51 -1.93 -49.39
C VAL A 374 -1.62 -1.13 -48.74
N LEU A 375 -1.43 -0.62 -47.52
CA LEU A 375 -2.40 0.29 -46.89
C LEU A 375 -2.56 1.60 -47.69
N GLU A 376 -1.46 2.11 -48.26
CA GLU A 376 -1.49 3.27 -49.14
C GLU A 376 -2.24 2.99 -50.44
N GLU A 377 -2.05 1.81 -51.04
CA GLU A 377 -2.81 1.35 -52.22
C GLU A 377 -4.33 1.32 -51.91
N ILE A 378 -4.70 0.75 -50.75
CA ILE A 378 -6.10 0.67 -50.32
C ILE A 378 -6.69 2.06 -50.10
N ALA A 379 -5.96 2.97 -49.43
CA ALA A 379 -6.40 4.34 -49.19
C ALA A 379 -6.61 5.15 -50.48
N ARG A 380 -5.83 4.87 -51.53
CA ARG A 380 -5.99 5.49 -52.86
C ARG A 380 -7.14 4.89 -53.67
N LYS A 381 -7.71 3.75 -53.25
CA LYS A 381 -8.78 3.09 -53.99
C LYS A 381 -10.11 3.80 -53.74
N ILE A 382 -10.61 4.45 -54.79
CA ILE A 382 -11.92 5.09 -54.81
C ILE A 382 -12.92 4.15 -55.49
N VAL A 383 -14.03 3.89 -54.83
CA VAL A 383 -15.18 3.18 -55.39
C VAL A 383 -16.10 4.22 -55.99
N ALA A 384 -16.41 4.09 -57.28
CA ALA A 384 -17.36 4.94 -57.95
C ALA A 384 -18.78 4.44 -57.66
N ASP A 385 -19.63 5.28 -57.07
CA ASP A 385 -21.05 4.99 -56.97
C ASP A 385 -21.78 5.84 -58.02
N PRO A 386 -22.43 5.24 -59.03
CA PRO A 386 -23.19 5.99 -60.03
C PRO A 386 -24.41 6.73 -59.49
N ASP A 387 -24.95 6.31 -58.33
CA ASP A 387 -26.17 6.87 -57.75
C ASP A 387 -25.90 7.76 -56.51
N GLU A 388 -24.69 7.68 -55.95
CA GLU A 388 -24.25 8.47 -54.79
C GLU A 388 -22.90 9.17 -55.07
N GLN A 389 -22.14 9.49 -54.02
CA GLN A 389 -20.83 10.11 -54.13
C GLN A 389 -19.73 9.06 -54.01
N ASN A 390 -18.73 9.15 -54.89
CA ASN A 390 -17.53 8.31 -54.83
C ASN A 390 -16.90 8.37 -53.44
N PHE A 391 -16.50 7.21 -52.90
CA PHE A 391 -15.90 7.10 -51.58
C PHE A 391 -14.61 6.30 -51.62
N PRO A 392 -13.61 6.63 -50.77
CA PRO A 392 -12.39 5.85 -50.65
C PRO A 392 -12.64 4.60 -49.79
N LEU A 393 -11.90 3.50 -50.01
CA LEU A 393 -12.02 2.31 -49.15
C LEU A 393 -11.53 2.55 -47.72
N LEU A 394 -10.51 3.40 -47.55
CA LEU A 394 -10.05 3.93 -46.27
C LEU A 394 -10.00 5.45 -46.32
N ASP A 395 -10.47 6.11 -45.28
CA ASP A 395 -10.26 7.55 -45.14
C ASP A 395 -8.83 7.86 -44.65
N ASN A 396 -8.49 9.16 -44.62
CA ASN A 396 -7.15 9.61 -44.21
C ASN A 396 -6.86 9.32 -42.72
N LEU A 397 -7.86 9.44 -41.85
CA LEU A 397 -7.70 9.21 -40.42
C LEU A 397 -7.49 7.72 -40.12
N GLU A 398 -8.30 6.85 -40.72
CA GLU A 398 -8.20 5.40 -40.64
C GLU A 398 -6.84 4.92 -41.17
N TYR A 399 -6.38 5.47 -42.30
CA TYR A 399 -5.05 5.17 -42.84
C TYR A 399 -3.93 5.56 -41.87
N GLN A 400 -3.98 6.77 -41.29
CA GLN A 400 -2.97 7.23 -40.33
C GLN A 400 -2.92 6.33 -39.08
N VAL A 401 -4.09 5.98 -38.54
CA VAL A 401 -4.21 5.12 -37.36
C VAL A 401 -3.71 3.70 -37.66
N LEU A 402 -4.10 3.10 -38.78
CA LEU A 402 -3.64 1.75 -39.15
C LEU A 402 -2.13 1.73 -39.43
N SER A 403 -1.57 2.83 -39.90
CA SER A 403 -0.14 3.02 -40.20
C SER A 403 0.73 3.26 -38.96
N ILE A 404 0.20 3.16 -37.74
CA ILE A 404 1.03 3.26 -36.53
C ILE A 404 2.03 2.08 -36.49
N PRO A 405 3.35 2.33 -36.46
CA PRO A 405 4.36 1.27 -36.60
C PRO A 405 4.47 0.36 -35.36
N ARG A 406 4.23 0.91 -34.16
CA ARG A 406 4.28 0.17 -32.89
C ARG A 406 3.19 0.65 -31.93
N GLY A 407 2.41 -0.30 -31.41
CA GLY A 407 1.32 -0.05 -30.47
C GLY A 407 -0.01 0.32 -31.14
N SER A 408 -0.97 0.76 -30.34
CA SER A 408 -2.35 1.10 -30.74
C SER A 408 -2.65 2.60 -30.75
N LEU A 409 -1.78 3.41 -30.16
CA LEU A 409 -2.06 4.81 -29.81
C LEU A 409 -1.51 5.78 -30.85
N THR A 410 -2.32 6.78 -31.22
CA THR A 410 -1.85 7.95 -31.97
C THR A 410 -0.90 8.80 -31.11
N PRO A 411 -0.14 9.75 -31.69
CA PRO A 411 0.69 10.67 -30.92
C PRO A 411 -0.10 11.46 -29.86
N GLU A 412 -1.32 11.89 -30.18
CA GLU A 412 -2.21 12.62 -29.27
C GLU A 412 -2.71 11.73 -28.13
N GLU A 413 -3.17 10.52 -28.45
CA GLU A 413 -3.60 9.53 -27.47
C GLU A 413 -2.45 9.11 -26.54
N ARG A 414 -1.24 8.94 -27.10
CA ARG A 414 -0.04 8.65 -26.31
C ARG A 414 0.26 9.78 -25.33
N LYS A 415 0.24 11.03 -25.79
CA LYS A 415 0.45 12.20 -24.92
C LYS A 415 -0.60 12.27 -23.82
N GLU A 416 -1.84 11.90 -24.11
CA GLU A 416 -2.91 11.84 -23.12
C GLU A 416 -2.63 10.75 -22.07
N ILE A 417 -2.21 9.55 -22.48
CA ILE A 417 -1.80 8.51 -21.52
C ILE A 417 -0.61 8.98 -20.69
N GLU A 418 0.45 9.49 -21.31
CA GLU A 418 1.65 9.99 -20.62
C GLU A 418 1.33 11.10 -19.60
N SER A 419 0.24 11.84 -19.78
CA SER A 419 -0.20 12.88 -18.84
C SER A 419 -0.61 12.34 -17.46
N HIS A 420 -0.87 11.03 -17.32
CA HIS A 420 -1.21 10.42 -16.04
C HIS A 420 -0.15 10.69 -14.98
N VAL A 421 1.13 10.72 -15.35
CA VAL A 421 2.23 10.99 -14.41
C VAL A 421 2.13 12.39 -13.83
N THR A 422 1.82 13.37 -14.69
CA THR A 422 1.57 14.76 -14.29
C THR A 422 0.30 14.90 -13.47
N HIS A 423 -0.76 14.16 -13.79
CA HIS A 423 -1.97 14.12 -12.98
C HIS A 423 -1.71 13.51 -11.59
N THR A 424 -0.92 12.44 -11.50
CA THR A 424 -0.48 11.84 -10.24
C THR A 424 0.25 12.91 -9.42
N PHE A 425 1.28 13.55 -9.98
CA PHE A 425 2.04 14.57 -9.26
C PHE A 425 1.16 15.72 -8.77
N ASN A 426 0.31 16.28 -9.65
CA ASN A 426 -0.59 17.39 -9.30
C ASN A 426 -1.61 17.03 -8.21
N PHE A 427 -1.97 15.75 -8.09
CA PHE A 427 -2.79 15.26 -6.99
C PHE A 427 -1.96 15.14 -5.71
N LEU A 428 -0.81 14.48 -5.78
CA LEU A 428 0.03 14.19 -4.61
C LEU A 428 0.55 15.48 -3.96
N ILE A 429 0.91 16.53 -4.70
CA ILE A 429 1.37 17.80 -4.10
C ILE A 429 0.30 18.54 -3.29
N LYS A 430 -0.98 18.17 -3.43
CA LYS A 430 -2.09 18.75 -2.65
C LYS A 430 -2.25 18.08 -1.28
N ILE A 431 -1.67 16.90 -1.09
CA ILE A 431 -1.71 16.18 0.18
C ILE A 431 -0.69 16.84 1.12
N PRO A 432 -1.08 17.21 2.36
CA PRO A 432 -0.17 17.79 3.34
C PRO A 432 0.75 16.71 3.93
N TRP A 433 1.76 16.31 3.17
CA TRP A 433 2.74 15.29 3.58
C TRP A 433 3.46 15.69 4.86
N THR A 434 3.72 14.69 5.72
CA THR A 434 4.67 14.88 6.82
C THR A 434 6.09 15.00 6.25
N ARG A 435 7.03 15.52 7.05
CA ARG A 435 8.42 15.69 6.63
C ARG A 435 9.07 14.38 6.18
N GLU A 436 8.64 13.26 6.74
CA GLU A 436 9.15 11.92 6.44
C GLU A 436 8.65 11.35 5.10
N LEU A 437 7.58 11.92 4.52
CA LEU A 437 6.90 11.41 3.33
C LEU A 437 6.82 12.47 2.21
N GLN A 438 7.58 13.55 2.33
CA GLN A 438 7.48 14.72 1.46
C GLN A 438 7.98 14.46 0.03
N GLU A 439 8.81 13.43 -0.20
CA GLU A 439 9.35 13.15 -1.54
C GLU A 439 8.44 12.20 -2.35
N ILE A 440 7.35 11.67 -1.76
CA ILE A 440 6.38 10.81 -2.48
C ILE A 440 5.96 11.41 -3.83
N PRO A 441 5.56 12.70 -3.94
CA PRO A 441 5.18 13.28 -5.22
C PRO A 441 6.30 13.21 -6.25
N GLU A 442 7.53 13.57 -5.90
CA GLU A 442 8.68 13.57 -6.83
C GLU A 442 9.08 12.15 -7.25
N ILE A 443 9.04 11.20 -6.32
CA ILE A 443 9.34 9.79 -6.61
C ILE A 443 8.36 9.25 -7.65
N ALA A 444 7.06 9.44 -7.39
CA ALA A 444 5.97 9.03 -8.27
C ALA A 444 5.98 9.80 -9.60
N TYR A 445 6.39 11.08 -9.62
CA TYR A 445 6.41 11.88 -10.85
C TYR A 445 7.48 11.42 -11.85
N GLY A 446 8.55 10.79 -11.38
CA GLY A 446 9.65 10.38 -12.23
C GLY A 446 9.61 8.93 -12.71
N HIS A 447 8.59 8.13 -12.38
CA HIS A 447 8.67 6.66 -12.56
C HIS A 447 8.79 6.21 -14.03
N HIS A 448 8.46 7.08 -15.00
CA HIS A 448 8.68 6.87 -16.44
C HIS A 448 9.87 7.66 -17.03
N GLU A 449 10.67 8.32 -16.19
CA GLU A 449 11.92 8.94 -16.61
C GLU A 449 12.96 7.86 -16.94
N LYS A 450 13.83 8.16 -17.92
CA LYS A 450 14.89 7.27 -18.39
C LYS A 450 16.23 7.94 -18.16
N LEU A 451 17.27 7.18 -17.85
CA LEU A 451 18.59 7.73 -17.51
C LEU A 451 19.23 8.54 -18.66
N ASP A 452 18.86 8.22 -19.90
CA ASP A 452 19.31 8.89 -21.14
C ASP A 452 18.50 10.16 -21.49
N GLY A 453 17.46 10.49 -20.70
CA GLY A 453 16.58 11.63 -20.93
C GLY A 453 15.47 11.39 -21.96
N THR A 454 15.31 10.16 -22.48
CA THR A 454 14.23 9.81 -23.43
C THR A 454 12.89 9.53 -22.75
N GLY A 455 12.87 9.53 -21.41
CA GLY A 455 11.67 9.32 -20.61
C GLY A 455 10.78 10.56 -20.52
N TYR A 456 9.72 10.45 -19.74
CA TYR A 456 8.72 11.49 -19.55
C TYR A 456 8.31 11.55 -18.07
N PRO A 457 7.73 12.66 -17.58
CA PRO A 457 7.24 13.84 -18.32
C PRO A 457 8.24 14.98 -18.49
N ARG A 458 9.38 14.98 -17.77
CA ARG A 458 10.36 16.08 -17.80
C ARG A 458 11.53 15.84 -18.76
N GLY A 459 11.81 14.58 -19.10
CA GLY A 459 12.96 14.23 -19.95
C GLY A 459 14.29 14.53 -19.25
N ILE A 460 14.34 14.29 -17.94
CA ILE A 460 15.53 14.57 -17.13
C ILE A 460 16.55 13.44 -17.23
N SER A 461 17.84 13.78 -17.17
CA SER A 461 18.92 12.80 -17.23
C SER A 461 19.24 12.21 -15.86
N SER A 462 20.01 11.11 -15.87
CA SER A 462 20.35 10.29 -14.70
C SER A 462 20.60 11.07 -13.40
N GLY A 463 21.44 12.11 -13.41
CA GLY A 463 21.83 12.86 -12.21
C GLY A 463 20.68 13.52 -11.44
N MET A 464 19.53 13.74 -12.08
CA MET A 464 18.35 14.37 -11.47
C MET A 464 17.28 13.37 -11.03
N ILE A 465 17.42 12.08 -11.39
CA ILE A 465 16.43 11.04 -11.07
C ILE A 465 16.79 10.38 -9.74
N TYR A 466 15.86 10.41 -8.79
CA TYR A 466 16.04 9.82 -7.46
C TYR A 466 16.29 8.32 -7.52
N PRO A 467 17.16 7.76 -6.66
CA PRO A 467 17.37 6.32 -6.55
C PRO A 467 16.06 5.54 -6.40
N GLN A 468 15.13 6.04 -5.58
CA GLN A 468 13.80 5.48 -5.37
C GLN A 468 13.02 5.33 -6.68
N THR A 469 13.01 6.39 -7.49
CA THR A 469 12.38 6.42 -8.81
C THR A 469 13.03 5.42 -9.76
N ARG A 470 14.36 5.33 -9.80
CA ARG A 470 15.07 4.38 -10.68
C ARG A 470 14.72 2.92 -10.34
N MET A 471 14.59 2.59 -9.06
CA MET A 471 14.13 1.28 -8.60
C MET A 471 12.68 1.01 -8.99
N MET A 472 11.82 2.04 -8.89
CA MET A 472 10.41 1.95 -9.25
C MET A 472 10.23 1.72 -10.76
N THR A 473 10.97 2.44 -11.61
CA THR A 473 10.96 2.24 -13.06
C THR A 473 11.30 0.80 -13.44
N ILE A 474 12.27 0.18 -12.78
CA ILE A 474 12.61 -1.24 -13.01
C ILE A 474 11.45 -2.15 -12.62
N SER A 475 10.85 -1.90 -11.45
CA SER A 475 9.76 -2.70 -10.90
C SER A 475 8.48 -2.60 -11.74
N ASP A 476 8.14 -1.39 -12.19
CA ASP A 476 6.99 -1.11 -13.06
C ASP A 476 7.14 -1.81 -14.42
N ILE A 477 8.27 -1.65 -15.10
CA ILE A 477 8.52 -2.32 -16.38
C ILE A 477 8.48 -3.85 -16.20
N TYR A 478 9.07 -4.38 -15.12
CA TYR A 478 9.04 -5.81 -14.85
C TYR A 478 7.61 -6.34 -14.65
N ASP A 479 6.81 -5.68 -13.80
CA ASP A 479 5.44 -6.09 -13.55
C ASP A 479 4.58 -5.99 -14.82
N ALA A 480 4.72 -4.90 -15.58
CA ALA A 480 4.03 -4.70 -16.84
C ALA A 480 4.31 -5.80 -17.88
N LEU A 481 5.50 -6.41 -17.87
CA LEU A 481 5.87 -7.51 -18.76
C LEU A 481 5.37 -8.88 -18.26
N THR A 482 5.31 -9.09 -16.95
CA THR A 482 5.06 -10.41 -16.34
C THR A 482 3.64 -10.63 -15.83
N ALA A 483 2.86 -9.55 -15.70
CA ALA A 483 1.45 -9.56 -15.32
C ALA A 483 0.61 -10.51 -16.21
N THR A 484 -0.16 -11.40 -15.57
CA THR A 484 -0.97 -12.46 -16.23
C THR A 484 -2.41 -12.03 -16.50
N ASP A 485 -2.82 -10.93 -15.90
CA ASP A 485 -4.15 -10.33 -15.84
C ASP A 485 -4.43 -9.36 -16.99
N ARG A 486 -3.50 -9.18 -17.94
CA ARG A 486 -3.75 -8.35 -19.13
C ARG A 486 -4.66 -9.07 -20.14
N PRO A 487 -5.85 -8.51 -20.50
CA PRO A 487 -6.81 -9.16 -21.38
C PRO A 487 -6.29 -9.43 -22.81
N TYR A 488 -5.25 -8.71 -23.23
CA TYR A 488 -4.83 -8.62 -24.64
C TYR A 488 -3.39 -9.08 -24.91
N LYS A 489 -2.61 -9.49 -23.88
CA LYS A 489 -1.25 -10.01 -24.06
C LYS A 489 -0.95 -11.15 -23.08
N PRO A 490 -0.46 -12.31 -23.57
CA PRO A 490 0.03 -13.35 -22.66
C PRO A 490 1.25 -12.83 -21.89
N ALA A 491 1.32 -13.18 -20.60
CA ALA A 491 2.46 -12.83 -19.76
C ALA A 491 3.78 -13.27 -20.39
N VAL A 492 4.77 -12.38 -20.38
CA VAL A 492 6.12 -12.71 -20.83
C VAL A 492 6.77 -13.62 -19.78
N PRO A 493 7.37 -14.76 -20.17
CA PRO A 493 8.10 -15.60 -19.23
C PRO A 493 9.21 -14.81 -18.54
N ILE A 494 9.41 -15.04 -17.23
CA ILE A 494 10.39 -14.31 -16.41
C ILE A 494 11.76 -14.18 -17.08
N PRO A 495 12.39 -15.23 -17.66
CA PRO A 495 13.69 -15.09 -18.31
C PRO A 495 13.68 -14.06 -19.45
N ARG A 496 12.61 -14.06 -20.26
CA ARG A 496 12.47 -13.10 -21.37
C ARG A 496 12.20 -11.69 -20.88
N ALA A 497 11.47 -11.51 -19.78
CA ALA A 497 11.27 -10.20 -19.17
C ALA A 497 12.60 -9.62 -18.63
N LEU A 498 13.43 -10.45 -18.01
CA LEU A 498 14.77 -10.07 -17.56
C LEU A 498 15.70 -9.75 -18.73
N ASP A 499 15.62 -10.49 -19.85
CA ASP A 499 16.39 -10.18 -21.06
C ASP A 499 16.03 -8.80 -21.65
N ILE A 500 14.73 -8.46 -21.69
CA ILE A 500 14.26 -7.15 -22.16
C ILE A 500 14.81 -6.03 -21.27
N LEU A 501 14.76 -6.20 -19.94
CA LEU A 501 15.34 -5.23 -19.01
C LEU A 501 16.87 -5.14 -19.20
N ALA A 502 17.56 -6.26 -19.41
CA ALA A 502 19.00 -6.25 -19.65
C ALA A 502 19.38 -5.54 -20.96
N GLU A 503 18.54 -5.62 -22.00
CA GLU A 503 18.67 -4.83 -23.23
C GLU A 503 18.53 -3.31 -22.93
N GLU A 504 17.51 -2.91 -22.16
CA GLU A 504 17.31 -1.51 -21.74
C GLU A 504 18.46 -0.97 -20.85
N VAL A 505 19.08 -1.81 -20.02
CA VAL A 505 20.30 -1.45 -19.27
C VAL A 505 21.47 -1.18 -20.23
N LYS A 506 21.66 -2.04 -21.24
CA LYS A 506 22.75 -1.89 -22.23
C LYS A 506 22.58 -0.63 -23.07
N GLU A 507 21.33 -0.25 -23.36
CA GLU A 507 20.99 1.00 -24.05
C GLU A 507 21.15 2.25 -23.15
N GLY A 508 21.45 2.07 -21.86
CA GLY A 508 21.64 3.17 -20.91
C GLY A 508 20.34 3.84 -20.46
N LYS A 509 19.20 3.16 -20.62
CA LYS A 509 17.87 3.70 -20.31
C LYS A 509 17.46 3.49 -18.85
N ILE A 510 17.86 2.38 -18.25
CA ILE A 510 17.55 2.03 -16.86
C ILE A 510 18.82 1.76 -16.05
N ASP A 511 18.73 1.86 -14.73
CA ASP A 511 19.89 1.78 -13.84
C ASP A 511 20.39 0.33 -13.69
N GLY A 512 21.56 0.06 -14.29
CA GLY A 512 22.18 -1.26 -14.24
C GLY A 512 22.59 -1.71 -12.83
N HIS A 513 22.86 -0.78 -11.90
CA HIS A 513 23.25 -1.16 -10.54
C HIS A 513 22.06 -1.66 -9.73
N PHE A 514 20.91 -0.99 -9.83
CA PHE A 514 19.68 -1.46 -9.19
C PHE A 514 19.12 -2.72 -9.88
N PHE A 515 19.24 -2.80 -11.20
CA PHE A 515 18.85 -4.01 -11.94
C PHE A 515 19.69 -5.23 -11.53
N ASP A 516 20.99 -5.05 -11.33
CA ASP A 516 21.88 -6.09 -10.82
C ASP A 516 21.42 -6.64 -9.47
N VAL A 517 21.01 -5.76 -8.55
CA VAL A 517 20.48 -6.15 -7.23
C VAL A 517 19.16 -6.91 -7.39
N PHE A 518 18.26 -6.41 -8.25
CA PHE A 518 16.98 -7.03 -8.56
C PHE A 518 17.13 -8.48 -9.03
N VAL A 519 18.09 -8.73 -9.93
CA VAL A 519 18.37 -10.06 -10.49
C VAL A 519 19.11 -10.96 -9.50
N LYS A 520 20.25 -10.50 -8.94
CA LYS A 520 21.11 -11.33 -8.07
C LYS A 520 20.40 -11.76 -6.79
N SER A 521 19.58 -10.87 -6.23
CA SER A 521 18.83 -11.14 -5.00
C SER A 521 17.47 -11.80 -5.26
N LYS A 522 17.14 -12.05 -6.54
CA LYS A 522 15.87 -12.65 -6.98
C LYS A 522 14.66 -11.93 -6.39
N VAL A 523 14.68 -10.60 -6.39
CA VAL A 523 13.59 -9.78 -5.82
C VAL A 523 12.27 -10.12 -6.51
N PHE A 524 12.31 -10.42 -7.80
CA PHE A 524 11.18 -10.86 -8.60
C PHE A 524 10.45 -12.13 -8.08
N GLU A 525 11.05 -12.93 -7.19
CA GLU A 525 10.36 -14.08 -6.56
C GLU A 525 9.46 -13.65 -5.38
N HIS A 526 9.56 -12.42 -4.87
CA HIS A 526 8.81 -11.95 -3.68
C HIS A 526 7.30 -11.79 -3.96
N THR A 527 6.91 -11.39 -5.17
CA THR A 527 5.51 -11.26 -5.59
C THR A 527 4.76 -12.60 -5.67
N ALA A 528 5.48 -13.71 -5.86
CA ALA A 528 4.91 -15.06 -5.87
C ALA A 528 4.52 -15.57 -4.47
N LYS A 529 5.06 -14.97 -3.40
CA LYS A 529 4.76 -15.35 -2.01
C LYS A 529 3.62 -14.52 -1.40
N GLY A 530 3.55 -13.22 -1.69
CA GLY A 530 2.54 -12.32 -1.12
C GLY A 530 1.09 -12.65 -1.51
N SER A 531 0.87 -13.29 -2.66
CA SER A 531 -0.45 -13.72 -3.12
C SER A 531 -1.02 -14.95 -2.38
N ARG A 532 -0.23 -15.64 -1.54
CA ARG A 532 -0.71 -16.73 -0.68
C ARG A 532 -1.12 -16.30 0.71
N GLU A 533 -0.57 -15.21 1.24
CA GLU A 533 -0.83 -14.78 2.63
C GLU A 533 -2.05 -13.84 2.73
N SER A 534 -2.39 -13.04 1.70
CA SER A 534 -3.57 -12.14 1.77
C SER A 534 -4.94 -12.82 1.61
N ARG A 535 -4.99 -14.15 1.42
CA ARG A 535 -6.25 -14.93 1.39
C ARG A 535 -6.52 -15.69 2.70
N LEU A 536 -5.67 -15.54 3.70
CA LEU A 536 -5.73 -16.27 4.97
C LEU A 536 -5.45 -15.35 6.18
N THR A 537 -6.15 -14.22 6.25
CA THR A 537 -6.41 -13.37 7.43
C THR A 537 -7.64 -12.57 7.09
#